data_AF-A0A519KZQ3-F1
#
_entry.id   AF-A0A519KZQ3-F1
#
_cell.length_a   1.000
_cell.length_b   1.000
_cell.length_c   1.000
_cell.angle_alpha   90.00
_cell.angle_beta   90.00
_cell.angle_gamma   90.00
#
_symmetry.space_group_name_H-M   'P 1'
#
loop_
_entity.id
_entity.type
_entity.pdbx_description
1 polymer ?
#
loop_
_entity_poly.entity_id
_entity_poly.type
_entity_poly.pdbx_seq_one_letter_code
_entity_poly.pdbx_strand_id
1 'polypeptide(L)'
;MNTTDFIKSTLNISDKSINATLKLLSEDCTIPFISRYRKDATGNLDEIQIEQIFKLNKQFEEIVKRKESILKSIEEQNALTPELKQRIDESFDIQELEDLYLPFKKRRKTKADAAKEKGLEPLAKIIMSQKANDLQHLASKYLNDMVSSEDEALQGARDIMAEWINENMYVRKNLRRLFQRKAVVVSKVVKAKKDEEGAQKFSQYFEWEESLSRAPSHRLLAMLRAEAEGFVKTNIEIDKDEALDFIENAIIKSRNESSEQIALAIKDSYKRLLEPTISNETLQEAKEKADKKAIEIFSENLSQLLLAPPLGEKRILAIDPGYKSGCKVVCIDEKGDLLHNETLYPHAPQNESGMAMKKIRSMVNAYNIQAISIGNGTASRETEFFIKKIAFDKPLQVFVVSEAGASVYSASKIAREEFPSYDVTVRGA
;
A
#
# COMPACT_ATOMS: atom_id res chain seq x y z
N MET A 1 -9.59 27.07 -8.83
CA MET A 1 -8.16 26.87 -8.52
C MET A 1 -7.53 26.11 -9.68
N ASN A 2 -6.43 26.60 -10.25
CA ASN A 2 -5.72 25.91 -11.33
C ASN A 2 -4.65 24.96 -10.78
N THR A 3 -3.98 24.18 -11.64
CA THR A 3 -2.91 23.24 -11.24
C THR A 3 -1.79 23.93 -10.46
N THR A 4 -1.38 25.12 -10.90
CA THR A 4 -0.27 25.88 -10.30
C THR A 4 -0.62 26.32 -8.88
N ASP A 5 -1.83 26.82 -8.66
CA ASP A 5 -2.35 27.19 -7.34
C ASP A 5 -2.40 25.96 -6.41
N PHE A 6 -2.83 24.80 -6.92
CA PHE A 6 -2.87 23.55 -6.16
C PHE A 6 -1.46 23.14 -5.69
N ILE A 7 -0.50 23.13 -6.61
CA ILE A 7 0.90 22.79 -6.30
C ILE A 7 1.49 23.78 -5.29
N LYS A 8 1.25 25.08 -5.48
CA LYS A 8 1.73 26.15 -4.59
C LYS A 8 1.14 26.07 -3.18
N SER A 9 -0.10 25.60 -3.04
CA SER A 9 -0.71 25.38 -1.72
C SER A 9 0.01 24.31 -0.90
N THR A 10 0.75 23.42 -1.58
CA THR A 10 1.49 22.31 -0.96
C THR A 10 2.99 22.58 -0.88
N LEU A 11 3.56 23.23 -1.90
CA LEU A 11 4.99 23.50 -2.03
C LEU A 11 5.28 25.00 -1.98
N ASN A 12 6.28 25.39 -1.19
CA ASN A 12 6.77 26.77 -1.15
C ASN A 12 7.70 27.06 -2.35
N ILE A 13 7.15 27.05 -3.57
CA ILE A 13 7.87 27.27 -4.83
C ILE A 13 7.19 28.39 -5.62
N SER A 14 7.96 29.16 -6.39
CA SER A 14 7.43 30.25 -7.21
C SER A 14 6.55 29.76 -8.37
N ASP A 15 5.51 30.52 -8.72
CA ASP A 15 4.59 30.20 -9.82
C ASP A 15 5.34 30.07 -11.16
N LYS A 16 6.35 30.92 -11.37
CA LYS A 16 7.21 30.87 -12.57
C LYS A 16 7.93 29.54 -12.67
N SER A 17 8.52 29.07 -11.58
CA SER A 17 9.23 27.78 -11.49
C SER A 17 8.29 26.60 -11.71
N ILE A 18 7.11 26.62 -11.11
CA ILE A 18 6.09 25.58 -11.28
C ILE A 18 5.65 25.51 -12.74
N ASN A 19 5.23 26.64 -13.32
CA ASN A 19 4.74 26.69 -14.71
C ASN A 19 5.82 26.28 -15.72
N ALA A 20 7.07 26.70 -15.53
CA ALA A 20 8.18 26.29 -16.39
C ALA A 20 8.43 24.77 -16.31
N THR A 21 8.40 24.21 -15.09
CA THR A 21 8.56 22.76 -14.87
C THR A 21 7.41 21.98 -15.50
N LEU A 22 6.15 22.39 -15.29
CA LEU A 22 4.97 21.75 -15.88
C LEU A 22 5.02 21.74 -17.40
N LYS A 23 5.44 22.86 -18.01
CA LYS A 23 5.62 22.94 -19.46
C LYS A 23 6.64 21.92 -19.96
N LEU A 24 7.82 21.85 -19.33
CA LEU A 24 8.85 20.90 -19.71
C LEU A 24 8.38 19.44 -19.54
N LEU A 25 7.67 19.13 -18.46
CA LEU A 25 7.10 17.80 -18.24
C LEU A 25 6.04 17.43 -19.29
N SER A 26 5.26 18.40 -19.77
CA SER A 26 4.30 18.19 -20.87
C SER A 26 4.95 17.99 -22.24
N GLU A 27 6.21 18.42 -22.39
CA GLU A 27 7.06 18.20 -23.57
C GLU A 27 7.89 16.90 -23.44
N ASP A 28 7.46 15.96 -22.58
CA ASP A 28 8.11 14.67 -22.31
C ASP A 28 9.57 14.79 -21.82
N CYS A 29 9.99 15.94 -21.29
CA CYS A 29 11.31 16.09 -20.69
C CYS A 29 11.41 15.26 -19.39
N THR A 30 12.47 14.45 -19.27
CA THR A 30 12.70 13.64 -18.07
C THR A 30 13.17 14.50 -16.88
N ILE A 31 12.89 14.04 -15.66
CA ILE A 31 13.33 14.74 -14.43
C ILE A 31 14.86 14.99 -14.44
N PRO A 32 15.73 14.01 -14.77
CA PRO A 32 17.17 14.26 -14.86
C PRO A 32 17.56 15.27 -15.95
N PHE A 33 16.81 15.32 -17.05
CA PHE A 33 17.05 16.30 -18.10
C PHE A 33 16.72 17.72 -17.62
N ILE A 34 15.57 17.88 -16.97
CA ILE A 34 15.13 19.18 -16.44
C ILE A 34 16.10 19.67 -15.36
N SER A 35 16.41 18.83 -14.37
CA SER A 35 17.28 19.18 -13.25
C SER A 35 18.71 19.49 -13.69
N ARG A 36 19.18 18.92 -14.80
CA ARG A 36 20.55 19.15 -15.31
C ARG A 36 20.65 20.28 -16.34
N TYR A 37 19.73 20.35 -17.31
CA TYR A 37 19.87 21.18 -18.51
C TYR A 37 18.86 22.33 -18.59
N ARG A 38 17.93 22.44 -17.63
CA ARG A 38 16.90 23.49 -17.60
C ARG A 38 16.83 24.23 -16.26
N LYS A 39 17.93 24.23 -15.50
CA LYS A 39 18.03 24.90 -14.19
C LYS A 39 17.61 26.37 -14.22
N ASP A 40 18.12 27.15 -15.17
CA ASP A 40 17.78 28.58 -15.26
C ASP A 40 16.29 28.81 -15.55
N ALA A 41 15.69 27.93 -16.37
CA ALA A 41 14.28 28.02 -16.73
C ALA A 41 13.36 27.69 -15.54
N THR A 42 13.74 26.71 -14.71
CA THR A 42 12.96 26.29 -13.54
C THR A 42 13.28 27.10 -12.28
N GLY A 43 14.31 27.95 -12.29
CA GLY A 43 14.74 28.69 -11.10
C GLY A 43 15.58 27.86 -10.14
N ASN A 44 16.44 26.99 -10.67
CA ASN A 44 17.36 26.11 -9.96
C ASN A 44 16.68 25.07 -9.06
N LEU A 45 15.51 24.56 -9.46
CA LEU A 45 14.90 23.43 -8.77
C LEU A 45 15.76 22.17 -8.91
N ASP A 46 15.88 21.42 -7.82
CA ASP A 46 16.52 20.10 -7.82
C ASP A 46 15.56 19.00 -8.30
N GLU A 47 16.09 17.80 -8.52
CA GLU A 47 15.32 16.64 -8.97
C GLU A 47 14.21 16.23 -8.01
N ILE A 48 14.36 16.47 -6.69
CA ILE A 48 13.37 16.12 -5.67
C ILE A 48 12.16 17.06 -5.80
N GLN A 49 12.41 18.36 -5.92
CA GLN A 49 11.37 19.37 -6.11
C GLN A 49 10.63 19.18 -7.43
N ILE A 50 11.35 18.87 -8.52
CA ILE A 50 10.74 18.58 -9.83
C ILE A 50 9.87 17.31 -9.74
N GLU A 51 10.32 16.27 -9.06
CA GLU A 51 9.53 15.05 -8.85
C GLU A 51 8.24 15.32 -8.03
N GLN A 52 8.33 16.17 -7.01
CA GLN A 52 7.15 16.58 -6.22
C GLN A 52 6.13 17.34 -7.09
N ILE A 53 6.58 18.27 -7.94
CA ILE A 53 5.72 18.98 -8.89
C ILE A 53 5.04 17.98 -9.85
N PHE A 54 5.79 17.02 -10.39
CA PHE A 54 5.24 15.99 -11.27
C PHE A 54 4.15 15.16 -10.58
N LYS A 55 4.40 14.70 -9.35
CA LYS A 55 3.44 13.91 -8.56
C LYS A 55 2.16 14.71 -8.25
N LEU A 56 2.29 15.96 -7.82
CA LEU A 56 1.15 16.83 -7.53
C LEU A 56 0.35 17.19 -8.78
N ASN A 57 1.01 17.38 -9.93
CA ASN A 57 0.32 17.58 -11.20
C ASN A 57 -0.55 16.35 -11.56
N LYS A 58 0.01 15.14 -11.42
CA LYS A 58 -0.74 13.90 -11.67
C LYS A 58 -1.93 13.76 -10.73
N GLN A 59 -1.74 14.04 -9.44
CA GLN A 59 -2.83 14.04 -8.47
C GLN A 59 -3.94 15.05 -8.84
N PHE A 60 -3.56 16.25 -9.27
CA PHE A 60 -4.53 17.26 -9.71
C PHE A 60 -5.33 16.79 -10.93
N GLU A 61 -4.66 16.21 -11.94
CA GLU A 61 -5.31 15.64 -13.13
C GLU A 61 -6.34 14.56 -12.74
N GLU A 62 -5.98 13.67 -11.80
CA GLU A 62 -6.87 12.64 -11.28
C GLU A 62 -8.10 13.21 -10.56
N ILE A 63 -7.90 14.23 -9.72
CA ILE A 63 -8.98 14.93 -9.01
C ILE A 63 -9.94 15.59 -10.02
N VAL A 64 -9.42 16.33 -11.00
CA VAL A 64 -10.24 17.00 -12.01
C VAL A 64 -11.06 15.99 -12.81
N LYS A 65 -10.42 14.92 -13.29
CA LYS A 65 -11.11 13.85 -14.01
C LYS A 65 -12.20 13.19 -13.15
N ARG A 66 -11.94 13.02 -11.85
CA ARG A 66 -12.92 12.47 -10.92
C ARG A 66 -14.11 13.41 -10.71
N LYS A 67 -13.86 14.72 -10.56
CA LYS A 67 -14.93 15.75 -10.49
C LYS A 67 -15.83 15.69 -11.71
N GLU A 68 -15.26 15.69 -12.91
CA GLU A 68 -16.03 15.60 -14.16
C GLU A 68 -16.92 14.35 -14.19
N SER A 69 -16.37 13.20 -13.81
CA SER A 69 -17.12 11.94 -13.73
C SER A 69 -18.26 12.00 -12.71
N ILE A 70 -18.04 12.63 -11.55
CA ILE A 70 -19.05 12.80 -10.50
C ILE A 70 -20.16 13.73 -10.98
N LEU A 71 -19.81 14.91 -11.48
CA LEU A 71 -20.76 15.91 -11.99
C LEU A 71 -21.65 15.31 -13.08
N LYS A 72 -21.05 14.64 -14.07
CA LYS A 72 -21.79 13.95 -15.13
C LYS A 72 -22.77 12.92 -14.58
N SER A 73 -22.32 12.10 -13.63
CA SER A 73 -23.17 11.06 -13.03
C SER A 73 -24.35 11.62 -12.24
N ILE A 74 -24.21 12.80 -11.62
CA ILE A 74 -25.27 13.46 -10.86
C ILE A 74 -26.23 14.20 -11.80
N GLU A 75 -25.70 14.82 -12.86
CA GLU A 75 -26.47 15.49 -13.91
C GLU A 75 -27.37 14.50 -14.66
N GLU A 76 -26.87 13.30 -15.00
CA GLU A 76 -27.66 12.21 -15.60
C GLU A 76 -28.84 11.76 -14.72
N GLN A 77 -28.78 12.02 -13.41
CA GLN A 77 -29.85 11.72 -12.45
C GLN A 77 -30.79 12.91 -12.21
N ASN A 78 -30.58 14.04 -12.90
CA ASN A 78 -31.28 15.31 -12.69
C ASN A 78 -31.24 15.81 -11.23
N ALA A 79 -30.16 15.48 -10.52
CA ALA A 79 -30.01 15.78 -9.08
C ALA A 79 -28.94 16.86 -8.80
N LEU A 80 -28.35 17.45 -9.84
CA LEU A 80 -27.26 18.41 -9.71
C LEU A 80 -27.79 19.82 -9.39
N THR A 81 -27.74 20.22 -8.13
CA THR A 81 -28.09 21.61 -7.73
C THR A 81 -26.89 22.55 -7.93
N PRO A 82 -27.12 23.87 -8.11
CA PRO A 82 -26.04 24.86 -8.20
C PRO A 82 -25.10 24.83 -7.00
N GLU A 83 -25.63 24.64 -5.80
CA GLU A 83 -24.85 24.59 -4.55
C GLU A 83 -23.99 23.33 -4.50
N LEU A 84 -24.53 22.18 -4.90
CA LEU A 84 -23.77 20.92 -4.95
C LEU A 84 -22.66 21.01 -6.00
N LYS A 85 -22.96 21.56 -7.18
CA LYS A 85 -21.95 21.80 -8.22
C LYS A 85 -20.81 22.66 -7.71
N GLN A 86 -21.12 23.80 -7.08
CA GLN A 86 -20.12 24.69 -6.51
C GLN A 86 -19.22 23.97 -5.50
N ARG A 87 -19.80 23.18 -4.58
CA ARG A 87 -19.03 22.42 -3.58
C ARG A 87 -18.09 21.38 -4.22
N ILE A 88 -18.53 20.71 -5.28
CA ILE A 88 -17.69 19.76 -6.02
C ILE A 88 -16.56 20.49 -6.76
N ASP A 89 -16.85 21.63 -7.39
CA ASP A 89 -15.85 22.42 -8.11
C ASP A 89 -14.77 22.98 -7.17
N GLU A 90 -15.15 23.38 -5.96
CA GLU A 90 -14.25 23.96 -4.95
C GLU A 90 -13.42 22.92 -4.17
N SER A 91 -13.86 21.66 -4.06
CA SER A 91 -13.17 20.65 -3.26
C SER A 91 -11.99 20.02 -4.02
N PHE A 92 -10.79 19.96 -3.43
CA PHE A 92 -9.63 19.26 -4.00
C PHE A 92 -9.18 18.08 -3.15
N ASP A 93 -10.08 17.59 -2.30
CA ASP A 93 -9.90 16.39 -1.51
C ASP A 93 -10.72 15.25 -2.13
N ILE A 94 -10.04 14.20 -2.56
CA ILE A 94 -10.69 13.04 -3.20
C ILE A 94 -11.73 12.39 -2.28
N GLN A 95 -11.50 12.39 -0.97
CA GLN A 95 -12.37 11.77 0.02
C GLN A 95 -13.63 12.62 0.24
N GLU A 96 -13.49 13.95 0.23
CA GLU A 96 -14.63 14.86 0.27
C GLU A 96 -15.47 14.76 -1.00
N LEU A 97 -14.85 14.60 -2.17
CA LEU A 97 -15.54 14.37 -3.43
C LEU A 97 -16.34 13.05 -3.42
N GLU A 98 -15.77 11.96 -2.89
CA GLU A 98 -16.49 10.69 -2.74
C GLU A 98 -17.66 10.81 -1.76
N ASP A 99 -17.53 11.58 -0.68
CA ASP A 99 -18.61 11.82 0.27
C ASP A 99 -19.75 12.64 -0.36
N LEU A 100 -19.44 13.67 -1.14
CA LEU A 100 -20.42 14.45 -1.89
C LEU A 100 -21.16 13.60 -2.94
N TYR A 101 -20.43 12.67 -3.56
CA TYR A 101 -21.00 11.75 -4.56
C TYR A 101 -21.78 10.59 -3.94
N LEU A 102 -21.56 10.30 -2.66
CA LEU A 102 -22.06 9.11 -1.97
C LEU A 102 -23.57 8.85 -2.18
N PRO A 103 -24.47 9.85 -2.06
CA PRO A 103 -25.92 9.65 -2.22
C PRO A 103 -26.35 9.33 -3.67
N PHE A 104 -25.49 9.63 -4.65
CA PHE A 104 -25.78 9.49 -6.09
C PHE A 104 -25.08 8.28 -6.71
N LYS A 105 -24.27 7.56 -5.92
CA LYS A 105 -23.49 6.42 -6.39
C LYS A 105 -24.41 5.24 -6.63
N LYS A 106 -24.48 4.77 -7.89
CA LYS A 106 -25.27 3.58 -8.27
C LYS A 106 -24.85 2.36 -7.44
N ARG A 107 -25.81 1.76 -6.72
CA ARG A 107 -25.59 0.64 -5.77
C ARG A 107 -26.64 -0.44 -5.97
N ARG A 108 -26.37 -1.61 -5.37
CA ARG A 108 -27.41 -2.64 -5.20
C ARG A 108 -28.52 -2.06 -4.31
N LYS A 109 -29.76 -2.42 -4.63
CA LYS A 109 -30.96 -2.02 -3.88
C LYS A 109 -30.74 -2.21 -2.37
N THR A 110 -30.79 -1.11 -1.63
CA THR A 110 -30.53 -1.10 -0.18
C THR A 110 -31.81 -1.37 0.61
N LYS A 111 -31.68 -1.58 1.93
CA LYS A 111 -32.85 -1.63 2.82
C LYS A 111 -33.63 -0.32 2.80
N ALA A 112 -32.92 0.81 2.69
CA ALA A 112 -33.52 2.13 2.59
C ALA A 112 -34.27 2.31 1.27
N ASP A 113 -33.73 1.83 0.14
CA ASP A 113 -34.44 1.86 -1.15
C ASP A 113 -35.74 1.04 -1.08
N ALA A 114 -35.67 -0.17 -0.51
CA ALA A 114 -36.85 -1.00 -0.30
C ALA A 114 -37.89 -0.31 0.61
N ALA A 115 -37.46 0.38 1.67
CA ALA A 115 -38.35 1.14 2.54
C ALA A 115 -38.94 2.39 1.86
N LYS A 116 -38.18 3.09 1.00
CA LYS A 116 -38.66 4.22 0.20
C LYS A 116 -39.75 3.77 -0.78
N GLU A 117 -39.54 2.64 -1.46
CA GLU A 117 -40.56 2.03 -2.35
C GLU A 117 -41.83 1.63 -1.60
N LYS A 118 -41.71 1.21 -0.33
CA LYS A 118 -42.84 0.96 0.57
C LYS A 118 -43.56 2.23 1.06
N GLY A 119 -43.10 3.42 0.65
CA GLY A 119 -43.71 4.71 1.02
C GLY A 119 -43.34 5.21 2.43
N LEU A 120 -42.26 4.70 3.04
CA LEU A 120 -41.90 5.01 4.44
C LEU A 120 -40.98 6.23 4.61
N GLU A 121 -40.53 6.84 3.51
CA GLU A 121 -39.67 8.03 3.57
C GLU A 121 -40.30 9.23 4.32
N PRO A 122 -41.60 9.55 4.14
CA PRO A 122 -42.21 10.64 4.90
C PRO A 122 -42.25 10.38 6.40
N LEU A 123 -42.45 9.12 6.84
CA LEU A 123 -42.35 8.73 8.24
C LEU A 123 -40.93 8.97 8.78
N ALA A 124 -39.90 8.59 8.03
CA ALA A 124 -38.51 8.87 8.40
C ALA A 124 -38.23 10.38 8.52
N LYS A 125 -38.76 11.21 7.61
CA LYS A 125 -38.66 12.69 7.69
C LYS A 125 -39.32 13.25 8.93
N ILE A 126 -40.51 12.74 9.29
CA ILE A 126 -41.24 13.15 10.50
C ILE A 126 -40.41 12.82 11.75
N ILE A 127 -39.87 11.61 11.85
CA ILE A 127 -39.03 11.19 12.98
C ILE A 127 -37.75 12.03 13.04
N MET A 128 -37.05 12.24 11.92
CA MET A 128 -35.83 13.06 11.85
C MET A 128 -36.06 14.55 12.17
N SER A 129 -37.30 15.05 12.02
CA SER A 129 -37.65 16.39 12.49
C SER A 129 -37.58 16.54 14.02
N GLN A 130 -37.57 15.41 14.74
CA GLN A 130 -37.43 15.31 16.20
C GLN A 130 -38.53 16.02 17.00
N LYS A 131 -39.65 16.35 16.35
CA LYS A 131 -40.80 17.06 16.96
C LYS A 131 -42.02 16.16 17.14
N ALA A 132 -41.96 14.92 16.68
CA ALA A 132 -43.08 13.98 16.73
C ALA A 132 -43.14 13.24 18.07
N ASN A 133 -44.37 13.06 18.56
CA ASN A 133 -44.76 12.20 19.68
C ASN A 133 -45.84 11.23 19.19
N ASP A 134 -46.08 10.14 19.92
CA ASP A 134 -47.00 9.08 19.51
C ASP A 134 -46.60 8.48 18.15
N LEU A 135 -45.36 7.98 18.10
CA LEU A 135 -44.81 7.39 16.88
C LEU A 135 -45.57 6.14 16.46
N GLN A 136 -46.20 5.42 17.39
CA GLN A 136 -47.01 4.25 17.08
C GLN A 136 -48.25 4.66 16.25
N HIS A 137 -48.96 5.71 16.68
CA HIS A 137 -50.09 6.24 15.89
C HIS A 137 -49.63 6.84 14.56
N LEU A 138 -48.46 7.49 14.51
CA LEU A 138 -47.93 7.99 13.24
C LEU A 138 -47.57 6.85 12.29
N ALA A 139 -46.95 5.78 12.80
CA ALA A 139 -46.58 4.61 12.02
C ALA A 139 -47.80 3.86 11.44
N SER A 140 -48.91 3.80 12.18
CA SER A 140 -50.14 3.15 11.71
C SER A 140 -50.74 3.81 10.45
N LYS A 141 -50.42 5.09 10.20
CA LYS A 141 -50.83 5.82 8.98
C LYS A 141 -50.06 5.40 7.72
N TYR A 142 -49.00 4.62 7.88
CA TYR A 142 -48.14 4.16 6.78
C TYR A 142 -48.29 2.66 6.50
N LEU A 143 -49.24 1.97 7.14
CA LEU A 143 -49.58 0.59 6.84
C LEU A 143 -50.19 0.49 5.43
N ASN A 144 -49.79 -0.54 4.69
CA ASN A 144 -50.24 -0.80 3.34
C ASN A 144 -50.00 -2.27 2.96
N ASP A 145 -50.31 -2.67 1.73
CA ASP A 145 -50.14 -4.06 1.26
C ASP A 145 -48.70 -4.61 1.42
N MET A 146 -47.70 -3.73 1.51
CA MET A 146 -46.28 -4.06 1.68
C MET A 146 -45.75 -3.80 3.10
N VAL A 147 -46.56 -3.24 4.01
CA VAL A 147 -46.18 -2.87 5.39
C VAL A 147 -47.29 -3.32 6.33
N SER A 148 -47.03 -4.43 7.03
CA SER A 148 -48.04 -5.19 7.77
C SER A 148 -48.22 -4.77 9.23
N SER A 149 -47.26 -4.05 9.81
CA SER A 149 -47.31 -3.59 11.20
C SER A 149 -46.59 -2.26 11.42
N GLU A 150 -46.92 -1.59 12.52
CA GLU A 150 -46.27 -0.35 12.95
C GLU A 150 -44.77 -0.55 13.17
N ASP A 151 -44.38 -1.72 13.70
CA ASP A 151 -42.98 -2.08 13.91
C ASP A 151 -42.23 -2.21 12.57
N GLU A 152 -42.88 -2.77 11.53
CA GLU A 152 -42.32 -2.82 10.19
C GLU A 152 -42.16 -1.42 9.59
N ALA A 153 -43.15 -0.54 9.78
CA ALA A 153 -43.09 0.85 9.34
C ALA A 153 -41.95 1.61 10.03
N LEU A 154 -41.81 1.47 11.35
CA LEU A 154 -40.72 2.08 12.13
C LEU A 154 -39.36 1.51 11.73
N GLN A 155 -39.25 0.20 11.51
CA GLN A 155 -38.01 -0.40 11.03
C GLN A 155 -37.61 0.13 9.65
N GLY A 156 -38.55 0.22 8.70
CA GLY A 156 -38.25 0.79 7.39
C GLY A 156 -37.86 2.26 7.47
N ALA A 157 -38.51 3.04 8.34
CA ALA A 157 -38.09 4.41 8.61
C ALA A 157 -36.66 4.48 9.19
N ARG A 158 -36.31 3.59 10.12
CA ARG A 158 -34.93 3.47 10.65
C ARG A 158 -33.92 3.09 9.57
N ASP A 159 -34.25 2.19 8.66
CA ASP A 159 -33.37 1.81 7.55
C ASP A 159 -33.04 3.00 6.65
N ILE A 160 -34.03 3.88 6.38
CA ILE A 160 -33.85 5.13 5.64
C ILE A 160 -32.98 6.12 6.43
N MET A 161 -33.30 6.34 7.72
CA MET A 161 -32.52 7.23 8.57
C MET A 161 -31.05 6.78 8.68
N ALA A 162 -30.80 5.48 8.78
CA ALA A 162 -29.46 4.92 8.85
C ALA A 162 -28.62 5.25 7.60
N GLU A 163 -29.24 5.30 6.42
CA GLU A 163 -28.58 5.70 5.17
C GLU A 163 -28.25 7.20 5.18
N TRP A 164 -29.19 8.06 5.58
CA TRP A 164 -28.94 9.51 5.72
C TRP A 164 -27.84 9.83 6.73
N ILE A 165 -27.78 9.10 7.84
CA ILE A 165 -26.71 9.23 8.85
C ILE A 165 -25.36 8.83 8.24
N ASN A 166 -25.33 7.74 7.46
CA ASN A 166 -24.12 7.29 6.77
C ASN A 166 -23.63 8.31 5.72
N GLU A 167 -24.54 9.04 5.09
CA GLU A 167 -24.28 10.08 4.09
C GLU A 167 -23.97 11.45 4.70
N ASN A 168 -24.10 11.60 6.01
CA ASN A 168 -23.84 12.86 6.68
C ASN A 168 -22.34 13.17 6.72
N MET A 169 -21.90 14.16 5.94
CA MET A 169 -20.49 14.56 5.84
C MET A 169 -19.86 14.96 7.17
N TYR A 170 -20.62 15.62 8.06
CA TYR A 170 -20.11 16.02 9.38
C TYR A 170 -19.81 14.78 10.22
N VAL A 171 -20.69 13.78 10.19
CA VAL A 171 -20.49 12.49 10.88
C VAL A 171 -19.28 11.77 10.30
N ARG A 172 -19.21 11.57 8.97
CA ARG A 172 -18.09 10.85 8.32
C ARG A 172 -16.74 11.51 8.61
N LYS A 173 -16.63 12.84 8.44
CA LYS A 173 -15.39 13.59 8.66
C LYS A 173 -14.87 13.47 10.09
N ASN A 174 -15.75 13.58 11.08
CA ASN A 174 -15.34 13.49 12.48
C ASN A 174 -15.08 12.04 12.92
N LEU A 175 -15.81 11.08 12.36
CA LEU A 175 -15.55 9.66 12.61
C LEU A 175 -14.20 9.24 12.02
N ARG A 176 -13.83 9.71 10.82
CA ARG A 176 -12.46 9.54 10.28
C ARG A 176 -11.39 10.12 11.20
N ARG A 177 -11.60 11.34 11.71
CA ARG A 177 -10.69 11.95 12.70
C ARG A 177 -10.59 11.14 14.00
N LEU A 178 -11.67 10.47 14.40
CA LEU A 178 -11.66 9.58 15.55
C LEU A 178 -10.81 8.34 15.26
N PHE A 179 -11.04 7.66 14.14
CA PHE A 179 -10.23 6.53 13.66
C PHE A 179 -8.75 6.90 13.54
N GLN A 180 -8.41 8.00 12.87
CA GLN A 180 -7.01 8.44 12.69
C GLN A 180 -6.26 8.64 14.02
N ARG A 181 -6.96 9.03 15.08
CA ARG A 181 -6.34 9.29 16.41
C ARG A 181 -6.32 8.08 17.32
N LYS A 182 -7.38 7.26 17.29
CA LYS A 182 -7.64 6.24 18.31
C LYS A 182 -7.72 4.81 17.78
N ALA A 183 -7.62 4.61 16.47
CA ALA A 183 -7.69 3.28 15.88
C ALA A 183 -6.60 2.35 16.44
N VAL A 184 -7.03 1.13 16.72
CA VAL A 184 -6.17 -0.02 16.97
C VAL A 184 -6.27 -0.98 15.80
N VAL A 185 -5.14 -1.60 15.44
CA VAL A 185 -5.11 -2.74 14.53
C VAL A 185 -5.18 -4.00 15.35
N VAL A 186 -6.16 -4.85 15.04
CA VAL A 186 -6.41 -6.12 15.72
C VAL A 186 -6.21 -7.25 14.71
N SER A 187 -5.36 -8.21 15.05
CA SER A 187 -5.16 -9.43 14.25
C SER A 187 -5.56 -10.66 15.04
N LYS A 188 -6.37 -11.54 14.43
CA LYS A 188 -6.86 -12.78 15.02
C LYS A 188 -6.68 -13.97 14.08
N VAL A 189 -6.16 -15.08 14.58
CA VAL A 189 -5.95 -16.30 13.81
C VAL A 189 -7.25 -16.90 13.29
N VAL A 190 -7.22 -17.36 12.05
CA VAL A 190 -8.26 -18.24 11.49
C VAL A 190 -8.06 -19.62 12.12
N LYS A 191 -8.86 -19.94 13.14
CA LYS A 191 -8.72 -21.17 13.96
C LYS A 191 -8.50 -22.45 13.13
N ALA A 192 -9.16 -22.57 11.99
CA ALA A 192 -9.07 -23.75 11.12
C ALA A 192 -7.68 -23.94 10.46
N LYS A 193 -6.86 -22.89 10.36
CA LYS A 193 -5.55 -22.92 9.71
C LYS A 193 -4.38 -22.78 10.68
N LYS A 194 -4.66 -22.72 11.99
CA LYS A 194 -3.65 -22.39 13.02
C LYS A 194 -2.42 -23.30 12.94
N ASP A 195 -2.63 -24.60 12.73
CA ASP A 195 -1.56 -25.61 12.79
C ASP A 195 -0.84 -25.82 11.44
N GLU A 196 -1.21 -25.07 10.40
CA GLU A 196 -0.50 -25.10 9.12
C GLU A 196 0.90 -24.49 9.27
N GLU A 197 1.92 -25.11 8.65
CA GLU A 197 3.30 -24.63 8.69
C GLU A 197 3.42 -23.17 8.20
N GLY A 198 2.62 -22.79 7.20
CA GLY A 198 2.52 -21.41 6.72
C GLY A 198 1.99 -20.43 7.78
N ALA A 199 0.99 -20.84 8.56
CA ALA A 199 0.41 -20.01 9.62
C ALA A 199 1.40 -19.80 10.78
N GLN A 200 2.20 -20.81 11.12
CA GLN A 200 3.15 -20.75 12.23
C GLN A 200 4.22 -19.66 12.03
N LYS A 201 4.55 -19.30 10.78
CA LYS A 201 5.41 -18.15 10.46
C LYS A 201 4.86 -16.81 10.95
N PHE A 202 3.54 -16.74 11.15
CA PHE A 202 2.81 -15.56 11.61
C PHE A 202 2.24 -15.75 13.02
N SER A 203 2.73 -16.74 13.78
CA SER A 203 2.23 -17.07 15.12
C SER A 203 2.20 -15.88 16.09
N GLN A 204 3.17 -14.97 15.98
CA GLN A 204 3.22 -13.73 16.76
C GLN A 204 2.03 -12.78 16.51
N TYR A 205 1.30 -12.95 15.41
CA TYR A 205 0.14 -12.14 15.03
C TYR A 205 -1.20 -12.86 15.21
N PHE A 206 -1.22 -14.05 15.83
CA PHE A 206 -2.46 -14.82 16.04
C PHE A 206 -3.43 -14.15 17.01
N GLU A 207 -2.90 -13.38 17.96
CA GLU A 207 -3.65 -12.54 18.87
C GLU A 207 -2.81 -11.29 19.11
N TRP A 208 -3.14 -10.25 18.36
CA TRP A 208 -2.38 -9.00 18.36
C TRP A 208 -3.32 -7.81 18.40
N GLU A 209 -2.94 -6.82 19.19
CA GLU A 209 -3.63 -5.53 19.28
C GLU A 209 -2.59 -4.44 19.53
N GLU A 210 -2.57 -3.42 18.69
CA GLU A 210 -1.73 -2.24 18.90
C GLU A 210 -2.34 -0.97 18.30
N SER A 211 -1.88 0.20 18.76
CA SER A 211 -2.30 1.46 18.15
C SER A 211 -1.83 1.54 16.70
N LEU A 212 -2.77 1.75 15.77
CA LEU A 212 -2.48 1.85 14.33
C LEU A 212 -1.53 3.00 14.03
N SER A 213 -1.69 4.14 14.70
CA SER A 213 -0.85 5.34 14.52
C SER A 213 0.62 5.11 14.93
N ARG A 214 0.89 4.14 15.82
CA ARG A 214 2.22 3.81 16.33
C ARG A 214 2.78 2.53 15.74
N ALA A 215 2.01 1.81 14.92
CA ALA A 215 2.41 0.55 14.34
C ALA A 215 3.55 0.76 13.32
N PRO A 216 4.72 0.12 13.49
CA PRO A 216 5.78 0.09 12.50
C PRO A 216 5.30 -0.50 11.18
N SER A 217 5.77 0.05 10.05
CA SER A 217 5.36 -0.37 8.71
C SER A 217 5.51 -1.87 8.48
N HIS A 218 6.63 -2.48 8.89
CA HIS A 218 6.87 -3.91 8.70
C HIS A 218 5.86 -4.80 9.46
N ARG A 219 5.35 -4.38 10.63
CA ARG A 219 4.36 -5.16 11.39
C ARG A 219 3.00 -5.13 10.73
N LEU A 220 2.55 -3.94 10.31
CA LEU A 220 1.30 -3.79 9.58
C LEU A 220 1.33 -4.62 8.29
N LEU A 221 2.43 -4.52 7.52
CA LEU A 221 2.59 -5.31 6.29
C LEU A 221 2.65 -6.82 6.55
N ALA A 222 3.25 -7.26 7.66
CA ALA A 222 3.26 -8.67 8.02
C ALA A 222 1.87 -9.21 8.39
N MET A 223 1.07 -8.44 9.13
CA MET A 223 -0.32 -8.79 9.43
C MET A 223 -1.17 -8.85 8.15
N LEU A 224 -1.05 -7.85 7.28
CA LEU A 224 -1.76 -7.82 5.99
C LEU A 224 -1.34 -8.96 5.06
N ARG A 225 -0.06 -9.34 5.08
CA ARG A 225 0.43 -10.51 4.35
C ARG A 225 -0.18 -11.80 4.90
N ALA A 226 -0.20 -11.96 6.24
CA ALA A 226 -0.80 -13.13 6.88
C ALA A 226 -2.31 -13.24 6.56
N GLU A 227 -3.01 -12.11 6.45
CA GLU A 227 -4.41 -12.07 6.04
C GLU A 227 -4.60 -12.39 4.55
N ALA A 228 -3.73 -11.87 3.67
CA ALA A 228 -3.77 -12.21 2.24
C ALA A 228 -3.49 -13.71 1.99
N GLU A 229 -2.62 -14.33 2.79
CA GLU A 229 -2.39 -15.79 2.80
C GLU A 229 -3.53 -16.56 3.53
N GLY A 230 -4.45 -15.83 4.17
CA GLY A 230 -5.68 -16.35 4.77
C GLY A 230 -5.49 -17.02 6.13
N PHE A 231 -4.41 -16.71 6.85
CA PHE A 231 -4.07 -17.26 8.17
C PHE A 231 -4.62 -16.45 9.34
N VAL A 232 -4.77 -15.14 9.17
CA VAL A 232 -5.36 -14.23 10.16
C VAL A 232 -6.45 -13.38 9.53
N LYS A 233 -7.24 -12.71 10.36
CA LYS A 233 -8.11 -11.59 9.98
C LYS A 233 -7.60 -10.33 10.64
N THR A 234 -7.49 -9.25 9.89
CA THR A 234 -7.06 -7.95 10.39
C THR A 234 -8.24 -6.98 10.37
N ASN A 235 -8.51 -6.35 11.50
CA ASN A 235 -9.53 -5.31 11.61
C ASN A 235 -8.91 -4.02 12.13
N ILE A 236 -9.47 -2.89 11.72
CA ILE A 236 -9.23 -1.60 12.36
C ILE A 236 -10.45 -1.27 13.23
N GLU A 237 -10.22 -1.12 14.53
CA GLU A 237 -11.27 -0.94 15.53
C GLU A 237 -11.02 0.33 16.35
N ILE A 238 -12.10 0.92 16.86
CA ILE A 238 -12.09 1.98 17.87
C ILE A 238 -13.10 1.60 18.97
N ASP A 239 -13.09 2.37 20.07
CA ASP A 239 -14.17 2.28 21.05
C ASP A 239 -15.51 2.66 20.39
N LYS A 240 -16.42 1.69 20.38
CA LYS A 240 -17.73 1.81 19.72
C LYS A 240 -18.64 2.77 20.48
N ASP A 241 -18.54 2.80 21.80
CA ASP A 241 -19.40 3.64 22.62
C ASP A 241 -19.02 5.11 22.40
N GLU A 242 -17.72 5.42 22.30
CA GLU A 242 -17.26 6.78 21.96
C GLU A 242 -17.75 7.22 20.56
N ALA A 243 -17.76 6.32 19.58
CA ALA A 243 -18.25 6.61 18.24
C ALA A 243 -19.76 6.86 18.22
N LEU A 244 -20.53 6.01 18.90
CA LEU A 244 -21.99 6.15 19.01
C LEU A 244 -22.37 7.43 19.76
N ASP A 245 -21.74 7.71 20.91
CA ASP A 245 -21.95 8.92 21.69
C ASP A 245 -21.68 10.18 20.87
N PHE A 246 -20.61 10.18 20.06
CA PHE A 246 -20.33 11.29 19.15
C PHE A 246 -21.47 11.50 18.13
N ILE A 247 -21.93 10.42 17.48
CA ILE A 247 -22.97 10.52 16.44
C ILE A 247 -24.31 10.94 17.07
N GLU A 248 -24.68 10.36 18.21
CA GLU A 248 -25.89 10.72 18.96
C GLU A 248 -25.86 12.19 19.36
N ASN A 249 -24.76 12.69 19.94
CA ASN A 249 -24.63 14.12 20.27
C ASN A 249 -24.67 15.04 19.04
N ALA A 250 -24.16 14.58 17.89
CA ALA A 250 -24.19 15.34 16.65
C ALA A 250 -25.62 15.45 16.08
N ILE A 251 -26.41 14.39 16.14
CA ILE A 251 -27.68 14.25 15.42
C ILE A 251 -28.90 14.49 16.31
N ILE A 252 -28.92 13.89 17.50
CA ILE A 252 -30.06 13.96 18.43
C ILE A 252 -30.03 15.27 19.19
N LYS A 253 -31.12 16.03 19.12
CA LYS A 253 -31.35 17.33 19.77
C LYS A 253 -32.58 17.31 20.67
N SER A 254 -33.47 16.33 20.52
CA SER A 254 -34.67 16.14 21.35
C SER A 254 -34.48 15.09 22.44
N ARG A 255 -35.44 15.05 23.37
CA ARG A 255 -35.62 13.99 24.38
C ARG A 255 -37.06 13.50 24.34
N ASN A 256 -37.40 12.76 23.28
CA ASN A 256 -38.74 12.21 23.03
C ASN A 256 -38.65 10.88 22.28
N GLU A 257 -39.78 10.24 21.97
CA GLU A 257 -39.82 8.95 21.24
C GLU A 257 -39.02 8.97 19.93
N SER A 258 -38.96 10.12 19.24
CA SER A 258 -38.15 10.27 18.02
C SER A 258 -36.66 10.05 18.30
N SER A 259 -36.15 10.53 19.45
CA SER A 259 -34.74 10.34 19.82
C SER A 259 -34.38 8.86 20.01
N GLU A 260 -35.29 8.04 20.53
CA GLU A 260 -35.07 6.60 20.71
C GLU A 260 -34.98 5.89 19.36
N GLN A 261 -35.87 6.20 18.42
CA GLN A 261 -35.84 5.62 17.07
C GLN A 261 -34.59 6.06 16.28
N ILE A 262 -34.16 7.32 16.45
CA ILE A 262 -32.94 7.83 15.83
C ILE A 262 -31.71 7.14 16.43
N ALA A 263 -31.64 6.94 17.75
CA ALA A 263 -30.53 6.21 18.39
C ALA A 263 -30.41 4.77 17.85
N LEU A 264 -31.53 4.09 17.65
CA LEU A 264 -31.54 2.75 17.01
C LEU A 264 -31.03 2.80 15.56
N ALA A 265 -31.43 3.83 14.79
CA ALA A 265 -30.94 4.03 13.42
C ALA A 265 -29.44 4.39 13.39
N ILE A 266 -28.94 5.15 14.37
CA ILE A 266 -27.51 5.45 14.53
C ILE A 266 -26.71 4.18 14.78
N LYS A 267 -27.18 3.31 15.69
CA LYS A 267 -26.52 2.02 15.97
C LYS A 267 -26.45 1.12 14.74
N ASP A 268 -27.54 1.01 13.98
CA ASP A 268 -27.54 0.26 12.72
C ASP A 268 -26.62 0.91 11.67
N SER A 269 -26.70 2.24 11.48
CA SER A 269 -25.84 2.98 10.55
C SER A 269 -24.37 2.80 10.87
N TYR A 270 -23.99 2.92 12.14
CA TYR A 270 -22.61 2.73 12.59
C TYR A 270 -22.12 1.32 12.24
N LYS A 271 -22.79 0.30 12.76
CA LYS A 271 -22.37 -1.10 12.63
C LYS A 271 -22.36 -1.59 11.18
N ARG A 272 -23.38 -1.23 10.39
CA ARG A 272 -23.61 -1.80 9.06
C ARG A 272 -22.94 -1.00 7.94
N LEU A 273 -22.82 0.32 8.09
CA LEU A 273 -22.44 1.22 6.99
C LEU A 273 -21.17 2.02 7.28
N LEU A 274 -21.14 2.75 8.40
CA LEU A 274 -20.04 3.68 8.69
C LEU A 274 -18.77 2.94 9.15
N GLU A 275 -18.85 2.06 10.13
CA GLU A 275 -17.71 1.34 10.71
C GLU A 275 -16.96 0.53 9.65
N PRO A 276 -17.59 -0.36 8.86
CA PRO A 276 -16.85 -1.14 7.86
C PRO A 276 -16.19 -0.28 6.80
N THR A 277 -16.85 0.82 6.40
CA THR A 277 -16.33 1.71 5.36
C THR A 277 -15.14 2.51 5.88
N ILE A 278 -15.27 3.16 7.04
CA ILE A 278 -14.23 4.02 7.61
C ILE A 278 -13.05 3.18 8.14
N SER A 279 -13.32 1.99 8.68
CA SER A 279 -12.28 1.02 9.07
C SER A 279 -11.41 0.63 7.87
N ASN A 280 -12.03 0.28 6.74
CA ASN A 280 -11.32 -0.04 5.50
C ASN A 280 -10.56 1.15 4.91
N GLU A 281 -11.17 2.34 4.87
CA GLU A 281 -10.50 3.58 4.44
C GLU A 281 -9.24 3.83 5.29
N THR A 282 -9.38 3.73 6.62
CA THR A 282 -8.28 3.92 7.57
C THR A 282 -7.17 2.87 7.39
N LEU A 283 -7.53 1.61 7.15
CA LEU A 283 -6.56 0.54 6.88
C LEU A 283 -5.78 0.80 5.58
N GLN A 284 -6.47 1.21 4.53
CA GLN A 284 -5.88 1.49 3.23
C GLN A 284 -4.90 2.67 3.32
N GLU A 285 -5.28 3.76 4.00
CA GLU A 285 -4.38 4.90 4.26
C GLU A 285 -3.13 4.48 5.06
N ALA A 286 -3.29 3.62 6.07
CA ALA A 286 -2.19 3.11 6.87
C ALA A 286 -1.26 2.19 6.06
N LYS A 287 -1.85 1.33 5.21
CA LYS A 287 -1.13 0.45 4.29
C LYS A 287 -0.31 1.25 3.29
N GLU A 288 -0.89 2.26 2.65
CA GLU A 288 -0.18 3.12 1.70
C GLU A 288 1.03 3.82 2.32
N LYS A 289 0.88 4.31 3.57
CA LYS A 289 2.00 4.88 4.34
C LYS A 289 3.07 3.83 4.63
N ALA A 290 2.67 2.61 5.00
CA ALA A 290 3.59 1.51 5.26
C ALA A 290 4.35 1.05 4.01
N ASP A 291 3.65 0.91 2.88
CA ASP A 291 4.23 0.59 1.58
C ASP A 291 5.23 1.66 1.15
N LYS A 292 4.85 2.94 1.23
CA LYS A 292 5.75 4.05 0.88
C LYS A 292 7.03 4.00 1.70
N LYS A 293 6.94 3.73 3.01
CA LYS A 293 8.12 3.63 3.88
C LYS A 293 9.00 2.43 3.54
N ALA A 294 8.39 1.29 3.23
CA ALA A 294 9.12 0.09 2.82
C ALA A 294 9.85 0.31 1.47
N ILE A 295 9.16 0.91 0.49
CA ILE A 295 9.72 1.25 -0.82
C ILE A 295 10.88 2.23 -0.68
N GLU A 296 10.77 3.24 0.18
CA GLU A 296 11.87 4.18 0.46
C GLU A 296 13.13 3.44 0.94
N ILE A 297 12.99 2.54 1.93
CA ILE A 297 14.11 1.72 2.43
C ILE A 297 14.70 0.84 1.32
N PHE A 298 13.85 0.18 0.51
CA PHE A 298 14.34 -0.63 -0.61
C PHE A 298 15.05 0.21 -1.68
N SER A 299 14.54 1.41 -1.96
CA SER A 299 15.15 2.33 -2.91
C SER A 299 16.51 2.83 -2.42
N GLU A 300 16.64 3.14 -1.13
CA GLU A 300 17.92 3.52 -0.51
C GLU A 300 18.93 2.37 -0.60
N ASN A 301 18.51 1.16 -0.24
CA ASN A 301 19.36 -0.04 -0.33
C ASN A 301 19.81 -0.30 -1.77
N LEU A 302 18.90 -0.19 -2.74
CA LEU A 302 19.24 -0.36 -4.16
C LEU A 302 20.19 0.72 -4.65
N SER A 303 19.98 1.98 -4.26
CA SER A 303 20.86 3.10 -4.59
C SER A 303 22.28 2.86 -4.07
N GLN A 304 22.42 2.40 -2.82
CA GLN A 304 23.73 2.03 -2.25
C GLN A 304 24.42 0.90 -3.02
N LEU A 305 23.66 -0.10 -3.48
CA LEU A 305 24.21 -1.19 -4.29
C LEU A 305 24.67 -0.70 -5.67
N LEU A 306 23.89 0.16 -6.34
CA LEU A 306 24.21 0.69 -7.66
C LEU A 306 25.39 1.68 -7.64
N LEU A 307 25.58 2.39 -6.53
CA LEU A 307 26.66 3.36 -6.34
C LEU A 307 27.88 2.76 -5.62
N ALA A 308 27.88 1.45 -5.37
CA ALA A 308 29.03 0.78 -4.79
C ALA A 308 30.28 0.99 -5.68
N PRO A 309 31.44 1.35 -5.11
CA PRO A 309 32.65 1.57 -5.88
C PRO A 309 33.00 0.32 -6.72
N PRO A 310 33.16 0.45 -8.04
CA PRO A 310 33.57 -0.68 -8.86
C PRO A 310 35.02 -1.06 -8.56
N LEU A 311 35.30 -2.37 -8.51
CA LEU A 311 36.66 -2.89 -8.32
C LEU A 311 37.58 -2.55 -9.53
N GLY A 312 36.98 -2.29 -10.69
CA GLY A 312 37.66 -2.00 -11.95
C GLY A 312 38.04 -3.26 -12.73
N GLU A 313 38.90 -3.08 -13.73
CA GLU A 313 39.37 -4.11 -14.67
C GLU A 313 40.29 -5.12 -13.96
N LYS A 314 39.70 -6.17 -13.39
CA LYS A 314 40.40 -7.24 -12.67
C LYS A 314 39.90 -8.61 -13.11
N ARG A 315 40.82 -9.58 -13.16
CA ARG A 315 40.45 -10.99 -13.29
C ARG A 315 39.89 -11.50 -11.98
N ILE A 316 38.67 -12.03 -12.00
CA ILE A 316 37.91 -12.38 -10.80
C ILE A 316 37.59 -13.87 -10.82
N LEU A 317 37.78 -14.51 -9.66
CA LEU A 317 37.20 -15.81 -9.38
C LEU A 317 35.95 -15.55 -8.52
N ALA A 318 34.77 -15.73 -9.11
CA ALA A 318 33.51 -15.56 -8.41
C ALA A 318 32.99 -16.91 -7.92
N ILE A 319 32.41 -16.89 -6.72
CA ILE A 319 31.88 -18.08 -6.04
C ILE A 319 30.46 -17.79 -5.61
N ASP A 320 29.50 -18.52 -6.19
CA ASP A 320 28.13 -18.65 -5.68
C ASP A 320 28.08 -19.79 -4.66
N PRO A 321 28.00 -19.49 -3.34
CA PRO A 321 28.12 -20.48 -2.30
C PRO A 321 26.93 -21.45 -2.23
N GLY A 322 27.20 -22.68 -1.82
CA GLY A 322 26.14 -23.65 -1.59
C GLY A 322 26.59 -24.84 -0.77
N TYR A 323 25.64 -25.39 -0.01
CA TYR A 323 25.81 -26.67 0.70
C TYR A 323 25.60 -27.85 -0.26
N LYS A 324 24.37 -28.37 -0.31
CA LYS A 324 24.01 -29.58 -1.08
C LYS A 324 24.26 -29.45 -2.59
N SER A 325 24.04 -28.27 -3.15
CA SER A 325 24.23 -28.00 -4.59
C SER A 325 25.67 -27.64 -4.96
N GLY A 326 26.58 -27.60 -3.98
CA GLY A 326 27.97 -27.17 -4.17
C GLY A 326 28.10 -25.66 -4.39
N CYS A 327 29.34 -25.19 -4.30
CA CYS A 327 29.76 -23.84 -4.65
C CYS A 327 30.07 -23.78 -6.15
N LYS A 328 29.42 -22.89 -6.89
CA LYS A 328 29.66 -22.72 -8.33
C LYS A 328 30.75 -21.67 -8.44
N VAL A 329 31.80 -22.01 -9.16
CA VAL A 329 32.99 -21.18 -9.30
C VAL A 329 33.12 -20.81 -10.75
N VAL A 330 33.26 -19.52 -11.03
CA VAL A 330 33.57 -19.02 -12.37
C VAL A 330 34.83 -18.15 -12.31
N CYS A 331 35.62 -18.20 -13.36
CA CYS A 331 36.74 -17.30 -13.59
C CYS A 331 36.37 -16.38 -14.75
N ILE A 332 36.43 -15.07 -14.53
CA ILE A 332 36.20 -14.06 -15.57
C ILE A 332 37.46 -13.22 -15.77
N ASP A 333 37.66 -12.74 -16.99
CA ASP A 333 38.77 -11.85 -17.31
C ASP A 333 38.48 -10.38 -16.97
N GLU A 334 39.45 -9.50 -17.22
CA GLU A 334 39.34 -8.06 -16.95
C GLU A 334 38.23 -7.34 -17.74
N LYS A 335 37.70 -7.95 -18.81
CA LYS A 335 36.59 -7.42 -19.61
C LYS A 335 35.23 -8.01 -19.19
N GLY A 336 35.24 -9.04 -18.36
CA GLY A 336 34.06 -9.77 -17.93
C GLY A 336 33.77 -11.04 -18.76
N ASP A 337 34.67 -11.45 -19.65
CA ASP A 337 34.49 -12.67 -20.44
C ASP A 337 34.73 -13.92 -19.57
N LEU A 338 33.87 -14.93 -19.71
CA LEU A 338 33.99 -16.19 -18.97
C LEU A 338 35.19 -17.00 -19.47
N LEU A 339 36.14 -17.27 -18.58
CA LEU A 339 37.33 -18.09 -18.85
C LEU A 339 37.11 -19.56 -18.48
N HIS A 340 36.43 -19.80 -17.37
CA HIS A 340 36.25 -21.14 -16.82
C HIS A 340 35.09 -21.21 -15.83
N ASN A 341 34.47 -22.38 -15.70
CA ASN A 341 33.49 -22.66 -14.66
C ASN A 341 33.67 -24.08 -14.12
N GLU A 342 33.43 -24.25 -12.82
CA GLU A 342 33.46 -25.55 -12.15
C GLU A 342 32.55 -25.55 -10.91
N THR A 343 31.97 -26.70 -10.55
CA THR A 343 31.25 -26.87 -9.29
C THR A 343 32.11 -27.61 -8.27
N LEU A 344 32.27 -27.02 -7.09
CA LEU A 344 33.06 -27.56 -5.99
C LEU A 344 32.18 -27.89 -4.79
N TYR A 345 32.54 -28.91 -4.00
CA TYR A 345 31.77 -29.32 -2.83
C TYR A 345 32.58 -29.21 -1.52
N PRO A 346 33.05 -28.00 -1.13
CA PRO A 346 33.90 -27.85 0.05
C PRO A 346 33.15 -28.10 1.37
N HIS A 347 31.82 -27.97 1.38
CA HIS A 347 30.97 -28.01 2.58
C HIS A 347 30.14 -29.31 2.66
N ALA A 348 29.39 -29.45 3.74
CA ALA A 348 28.44 -30.55 3.90
C ALA A 348 27.39 -30.57 2.76
N PRO A 349 26.95 -31.77 2.32
CA PRO A 349 27.25 -33.09 2.87
C PRO A 349 28.57 -33.75 2.40
N GLN A 350 29.17 -33.32 1.29
CA GLN A 350 30.33 -34.01 0.69
C GLN A 350 31.66 -33.72 1.42
N ASN A 351 31.84 -32.51 1.95
CA ASN A 351 33.02 -32.08 2.71
C ASN A 351 34.37 -32.28 1.95
N GLU A 352 34.38 -32.10 0.63
CA GLU A 352 35.56 -32.28 -0.24
C GLU A 352 36.53 -31.08 -0.19
N SER A 353 36.70 -30.48 0.99
CA SER A 353 37.47 -29.27 1.21
C SER A 353 38.90 -29.36 0.63
N GLY A 354 39.63 -30.45 0.85
CA GLY A 354 40.99 -30.61 0.35
C GLY A 354 41.09 -30.63 -1.18
N MET A 355 40.11 -31.21 -1.88
CA MET A 355 40.05 -31.20 -3.34
C MET A 355 39.70 -29.81 -3.86
N ALA A 356 38.69 -29.18 -3.26
CA ALA A 356 38.28 -27.82 -3.61
C ALA A 356 39.42 -26.81 -3.43
N MET A 357 40.23 -26.92 -2.37
CA MET A 357 41.39 -26.03 -2.15
C MET A 357 42.42 -26.15 -3.27
N LYS A 358 42.72 -27.38 -3.73
CA LYS A 358 43.67 -27.62 -4.83
C LYS A 358 43.15 -27.02 -6.13
N LYS A 359 41.87 -27.23 -6.44
CA LYS A 359 41.23 -26.70 -7.66
C LYS A 359 41.21 -25.17 -7.68
N ILE A 360 40.82 -24.54 -6.57
CA ILE A 360 40.83 -23.07 -6.45
C ILE A 360 42.24 -22.51 -6.62
N ARG A 361 43.26 -23.11 -5.97
CA ARG A 361 44.65 -22.67 -6.15
C ARG A 361 45.10 -22.81 -7.62
N SER A 362 44.75 -23.93 -8.26
CA SER A 362 45.05 -24.16 -9.67
C SER A 362 44.40 -23.11 -10.57
N MET A 363 43.12 -22.80 -10.37
CA MET A 363 42.40 -21.79 -11.15
C MET A 363 42.97 -20.39 -10.93
N VAL A 364 43.25 -20.02 -9.67
CA VAL A 364 43.88 -18.73 -9.33
C VAL A 364 45.18 -18.53 -10.10
N ASN A 365 46.02 -19.56 -10.13
CA ASN A 365 47.31 -19.48 -10.80
C ASN A 365 47.18 -19.53 -12.33
N ALA A 366 46.34 -20.44 -12.86
CA ALA A 366 46.17 -20.63 -14.30
C ALA A 366 45.55 -19.41 -14.99
N TYR A 367 44.59 -18.75 -14.35
CA TYR A 367 43.88 -17.60 -14.91
C TYR A 367 44.40 -16.25 -14.39
N ASN A 368 45.48 -16.25 -13.60
CA ASN A 368 46.09 -15.05 -13.00
C ASN A 368 45.06 -14.17 -12.28
N ILE A 369 44.23 -14.80 -11.44
CA ILE A 369 43.15 -14.16 -10.69
C ILE A 369 43.74 -13.09 -9.76
N GLN A 370 43.06 -11.96 -9.66
CA GLN A 370 43.48 -10.80 -8.87
C GLN A 370 42.57 -10.55 -7.66
N ALA A 371 41.31 -10.99 -7.74
CA ALA A 371 40.35 -10.91 -6.65
C ALA A 371 39.40 -12.10 -6.64
N ILE A 372 38.89 -12.42 -5.45
CA ILE A 372 37.85 -13.43 -5.25
C ILE A 372 36.57 -12.73 -4.80
N SER A 373 35.46 -13.05 -5.46
CA SER A 373 34.13 -12.57 -5.10
C SER A 373 33.31 -13.73 -4.54
N ILE A 374 32.59 -13.51 -3.44
CA ILE A 374 31.78 -14.53 -2.76
C ILE A 374 30.36 -13.99 -2.58
N GLY A 375 29.35 -14.67 -3.12
CA GLY A 375 27.95 -14.33 -2.89
C GLY A 375 27.58 -14.37 -1.41
N ASN A 376 26.72 -13.46 -0.94
CA ASN A 376 26.37 -13.31 0.46
C ASN A 376 25.20 -14.20 0.95
N GLY A 377 24.77 -15.19 0.16
CA GLY A 377 23.69 -16.10 0.52
C GLY A 377 24.12 -17.30 1.34
N THR A 378 23.50 -18.43 1.01
CA THR A 378 23.61 -19.67 1.79
C THR A 378 25.02 -20.24 1.73
N ALA A 379 25.62 -20.53 2.89
CA ALA A 379 27.01 -21.00 3.02
C ALA A 379 28.10 -19.94 2.72
N SER A 380 27.75 -18.66 2.65
CA SER A 380 28.70 -17.57 2.36
C SER A 380 29.81 -17.44 3.41
N ARG A 381 29.46 -17.47 4.70
CA ARG A 381 30.42 -17.39 5.82
C ARG A 381 31.39 -18.56 5.83
N GLU A 382 30.86 -19.77 5.62
CA GLU A 382 31.63 -21.01 5.55
C GLU A 382 32.59 -20.97 4.37
N THR A 383 32.13 -20.46 3.23
CA THR A 383 32.95 -20.28 2.01
C THR A 383 34.03 -19.23 2.20
N GLU A 384 33.73 -18.09 2.82
CA GLU A 384 34.71 -17.06 3.14
C GLU A 384 35.82 -17.61 4.05
N PHE A 385 35.43 -18.33 5.12
CA PHE A 385 36.40 -18.98 6.02
C PHE A 385 37.22 -20.06 5.30
N PHE A 386 36.59 -20.82 4.40
CA PHE A 386 37.26 -21.81 3.58
C PHE A 386 38.31 -21.18 2.65
N ILE A 387 37.98 -20.08 1.95
CA ILE A 387 38.91 -19.35 1.09
C ILE A 387 40.09 -18.78 1.90
N LYS A 388 39.84 -18.24 3.09
CA LYS A 388 40.90 -17.73 3.99
C LYS A 388 41.90 -18.80 4.45
N LYS A 389 41.56 -20.08 4.39
CA LYS A 389 42.47 -21.20 4.70
C LYS A 389 43.40 -21.56 3.54
N ILE A 390 43.12 -21.09 2.33
CA ILE A 390 43.92 -21.41 1.16
C ILE A 390 45.13 -20.47 1.12
N ALA A 391 46.34 -21.03 1.22
CA ALA A 391 47.55 -20.29 0.93
C ALA A 391 47.67 -20.09 -0.59
N PHE A 392 47.70 -18.83 -1.04
CA PHE A 392 47.91 -18.43 -2.42
C PHE A 392 49.33 -17.93 -2.64
N ASP A 393 49.85 -18.07 -3.86
CA ASP A 393 51.21 -17.65 -4.21
C ASP A 393 51.37 -16.11 -4.22
N LYS A 394 50.25 -15.38 -4.35
CA LYS A 394 50.17 -13.93 -4.24
C LYS A 394 49.03 -13.53 -3.30
N PRO A 395 49.11 -12.38 -2.61
CA PRO A 395 48.00 -11.86 -1.83
C PRO A 395 46.80 -11.59 -2.74
N LEU A 396 45.63 -12.15 -2.41
CA LEU A 396 44.38 -11.89 -3.10
C LEU A 396 43.43 -11.09 -2.22
N GLN A 397 42.69 -10.18 -2.86
CA GLN A 397 41.58 -9.50 -2.21
C GLN A 397 40.35 -10.39 -2.27
N VAL A 398 39.66 -10.54 -1.14
CA VAL A 398 38.43 -11.33 -1.05
C VAL A 398 37.29 -10.40 -0.67
N PHE A 399 36.25 -10.39 -1.49
CA PHE A 399 35.07 -9.55 -1.31
C PHE A 399 33.83 -10.41 -1.15
N VAL A 400 32.96 -10.03 -0.22
CA VAL A 400 31.61 -10.57 -0.13
C VAL A 400 30.68 -9.61 -0.86
N VAL A 401 29.93 -10.13 -1.85
CA VAL A 401 29.06 -9.34 -2.71
C VAL A 401 27.61 -9.77 -2.54
N SER A 402 26.68 -8.84 -2.82
CA SER A 402 25.26 -9.14 -2.82
C SER A 402 24.91 -10.10 -3.96
N GLU A 403 24.25 -11.21 -3.66
CA GLU A 403 23.66 -12.09 -4.70
C GLU A 403 22.26 -11.65 -5.13
N ALA A 404 21.79 -10.50 -4.64
CA ALA A 404 20.47 -9.98 -4.97
C ALA A 404 20.32 -9.81 -6.48
N GLY A 405 19.38 -10.56 -7.07
CA GLY A 405 19.10 -10.55 -8.50
C GLY A 405 19.87 -11.57 -9.33
N ALA A 406 20.90 -12.24 -8.79
CA ALA A 406 21.69 -13.23 -9.54
C ALA A 406 20.84 -14.40 -10.04
N SER A 407 19.94 -14.93 -9.19
CA SER A 407 19.01 -16.02 -9.55
C SER A 407 17.92 -15.59 -10.53
N VAL A 408 17.50 -14.32 -10.48
CA VAL A 408 16.52 -13.74 -11.41
C VAL A 408 17.18 -13.54 -12.78
N TYR A 409 18.40 -12.99 -12.79
CA TYR A 409 19.22 -12.83 -13.98
C TYR A 409 19.47 -14.19 -14.65
N SER A 410 19.94 -15.19 -13.90
CA SER A 410 20.37 -16.46 -14.49
C SER A 410 19.25 -17.24 -15.19
N ALA A 411 17.99 -17.07 -14.74
CA ALA A 411 16.79 -17.64 -15.35
C ALA A 411 16.17 -16.77 -16.45
N SER A 412 16.67 -15.55 -16.63
CA SER A 412 16.12 -14.57 -17.57
C SER A 412 16.32 -14.97 -19.04
N LYS A 413 15.67 -14.23 -19.95
CA LYS A 413 15.91 -14.37 -21.39
C LYS A 413 17.30 -13.84 -21.77
N ILE A 414 17.71 -12.71 -21.20
CA ILE A 414 19.00 -12.08 -21.54
C ILE A 414 20.19 -12.97 -21.15
N ALA A 415 20.18 -13.59 -19.97
CA ALA A 415 21.25 -14.51 -19.57
C ALA A 415 21.32 -15.78 -20.45
N ARG A 416 20.18 -16.22 -21.01
CA ARG A 416 20.15 -17.32 -21.99
C ARG A 416 20.71 -16.91 -23.35
N GLU A 417 20.61 -15.64 -23.71
CA GLU A 417 21.20 -15.09 -24.93
C GLU A 417 22.71 -14.88 -24.76
N GLU A 418 23.15 -14.37 -23.60
CA GLU A 418 24.58 -14.17 -23.28
C GLU A 418 25.33 -15.49 -23.07
N PHE A 419 24.69 -16.46 -22.40
CA PHE A 419 25.30 -17.75 -22.06
C PHE A 419 24.42 -18.95 -22.45
N PRO A 420 24.21 -19.22 -23.75
CA PRO A 420 23.26 -20.25 -24.21
C PRO A 420 23.63 -21.67 -23.78
N SER A 421 24.94 -21.96 -23.74
CA SER A 421 25.48 -23.29 -23.48
C SER A 421 25.70 -23.62 -22.00
N TYR A 422 25.51 -22.65 -21.10
CA TYR A 422 25.73 -22.81 -19.67
C TYR A 422 24.42 -23.00 -18.92
N ASP A 423 24.45 -23.75 -17.82
CA ASP A 423 23.26 -23.95 -17.00
C ASP A 423 22.95 -22.72 -16.12
N VAL A 424 21.75 -22.72 -15.54
CA VAL A 424 21.23 -21.61 -14.73
C VAL A 424 22.10 -21.28 -13.51
N THR A 425 22.85 -22.24 -12.97
CA THR A 425 23.68 -21.98 -11.79
C THR A 425 25.01 -21.34 -12.16
N VAL A 426 25.60 -21.71 -13.30
CA VAL A 426 26.81 -21.06 -13.83
C VAL A 426 26.53 -19.64 -14.28
N ARG A 427 25.34 -19.33 -14.80
CA ARG A 427 24.96 -17.95 -15.16
C ARG A 427 24.77 -17.03 -13.96
N GLY A 428 24.46 -17.60 -12.79
CA GLY A 428 24.27 -16.82 -11.56
C GLY A 428 25.58 -16.51 -10.85
N ALA A 429 26.54 -17.45 -10.92
CA ALA A 429 27.91 -17.29 -10.46
C ALA A 429 28.71 -16.39 -11.39
#